data_AF-A0A6I4SL42-F1
#
_entry.id   AF-A0A6I4SL42-F1
#
_cell.length_a   1.000
_cell.length_b   1.000
_cell.length_c   1.000
_cell.angle_alpha   90.00
_cell.angle_beta   90.00
_cell.angle_gamma   90.00
#
_symmetry.space_group_name_H-M   'P 1'
#
loop_
_entity.id
_entity.type
_entity.pdbx_description
1 polymer ?
#
loop_
_entity_poly.entity_id
_entity_poly.type
_entity_poly.pdbx_seq_one_letter_code
_entity_poly.pdbx_strand_id
1 'polypeptide(L)' 'MNQCFGESAIRLAGLAAQVLGWRPGDFWNATPADLVLSLNASDTETDTLTRTELNSLLEGEQHG' A
#
# COMPACT_ATOMS: atom_id res chain seq x y z
N MET A 1 24.75 2.89 -1.49
CA MET A 1 24.04 3.46 -2.65
C MET A 1 23.18 4.61 -2.14
N ASN A 2 23.51 5.86 -2.49
CA ASN A 2 22.78 7.04 -2.01
C ASN A 2 21.68 7.37 -3.02
N GLN A 3 20.45 6.93 -2.76
CA GLN A 3 19.34 7.30 -3.64
C GLN A 3 19.13 8.82 -3.57
N CYS A 4 18.97 9.45 -4.74
CA CYS A 4 18.61 10.85 -4.80
C CYS A 4 17.18 11.03 -4.28
N PHE A 5 16.96 12.08 -3.49
CA PHE A 5 15.66 12.40 -2.90
C PHE A 5 14.50 12.32 -3.90
N GLY A 6 14.69 12.82 -5.13
CA GLY A 6 13.65 12.81 -6.16
C GLY A 6 13.20 11.40 -6.57
N GLU A 7 14.11 10.44 -6.65
CA GLU A 7 13.79 9.07 -7.04
C GLU A 7 12.98 8.36 -5.94
N SER A 8 13.38 8.56 -4.69
CA SER A 8 12.64 8.07 -3.52
C SER A 8 11.27 8.73 -3.39
N ALA A 9 11.17 10.04 -3.63
CA ALA A 9 9.91 10.79 -3.56
C ALA A 9 8.90 10.33 -4.62
N ILE A 10 9.34 10.06 -5.86
CA ILE A 10 8.46 9.51 -6.92
C ILE A 10 7.90 8.15 -6.52
N ARG A 11 8.75 7.27 -5.97
CA ARG A 11 8.32 5.95 -5.51
C ARG A 11 7.29 6.07 -4.38
N LEU A 12 7.50 6.98 -3.45
CA LEU A 12 6.57 7.22 -2.34
C LEU A 12 5.24 7.82 -2.83
N ALA A 13 5.28 8.73 -3.80
CA ALA A 13 4.06 9.29 -4.41
C ALA A 13 3.20 8.20 -5.08
N GLY A 14 3.85 7.25 -5.77
CA GLY A 14 3.15 6.10 -6.36
C GLY A 14 2.57 5.14 -5.31
N LEU A 15 3.22 5.00 -4.16
CA LEU A 15 2.69 4.23 -3.03
C LEU A 15 1.48 4.93 -2.41
N ALA A 16 1.57 6.24 -2.16
CA ALA A 16 0.48 7.05 -1.63
C ALA A 16 -0.75 7.02 -2.54
N ALA A 17 -0.56 7.04 -3.87
CA ALA A 17 -1.66 6.90 -4.81
C ALA A 17 -2.37 5.54 -4.73
N GLN A 18 -1.62 4.44 -4.54
CA GLN A 18 -2.19 3.10 -4.48
C GLN A 18 -2.84 2.77 -3.13
N VAL A 19 -2.21 3.19 -2.03
CA VAL A 19 -2.64 2.81 -0.67
C VAL A 19 -3.63 3.82 -0.09
N LEU A 20 -3.39 5.12 -0.31
CA LEU A 20 -4.18 6.20 0.27
C LEU A 20 -5.15 6.83 -0.74
N GLY A 21 -5.06 6.47 -2.03
CA GLY A 21 -5.87 7.06 -3.09
C GLY A 21 -5.51 8.51 -3.43
N TRP A 22 -4.34 8.98 -2.97
CA TRP A 22 -3.91 10.37 -3.16
C TRP A 22 -3.58 10.68 -4.61
N ARG A 23 -3.94 11.88 -5.08
CA ARG A 23 -3.42 12.38 -6.35
C ARG A 23 -1.99 12.89 -6.14
N PRO A 24 -1.18 13.04 -7.21
CA PRO A 24 0.17 13.57 -7.09
C PRO A 24 0.24 14.93 -6.37
N GLY A 25 -0.76 15.79 -6.57
CA GLY A 25 -0.85 17.09 -5.90
C GLY A 25 -1.00 16.99 -4.38
N ASP A 26 -1.77 16.00 -3.89
CA ASP A 26 -1.96 15.78 -2.46
C ASP A 26 -0.64 15.35 -1.80
N PHE A 27 0.10 14.44 -2.44
CA PHE A 27 1.42 13.99 -1.95
C PHE A 27 2.44 15.12 -1.82
N TRP A 28 2.53 16.01 -2.83
CA TRP A 28 3.49 17.12 -2.80
C TRP A 28 3.11 18.24 -1.84
N ASN A 29 1.82 18.35 -1.50
CA ASN A 29 1.33 19.30 -0.51
C ASN A 29 1.36 18.74 0.92
N ALA A 30 1.42 17.41 1.06
CA ALA A 30 1.50 16.73 2.35
C ALA A 30 2.84 17.00 3.04
N THR A 31 2.79 17.17 4.35
CA THR A 31 4.01 17.31 5.16
C THR A 31 4.59 15.94 5.50
N PRO A 32 5.88 15.84 5.84
CA PRO A 32 6.45 14.57 6.31
C PRO A 32 5.72 13.98 7.52
N ALA A 33 5.18 14.82 8.40
CA ALA A 33 4.39 14.38 9.56
C ALA A 33 3.05 13.76 9.13
N ASP A 34 2.41 14.34 8.11
CA ASP A 34 1.16 13.84 7.53
C ASP A 34 1.35 12.50 6.82
N LEU A 35 2.49 12.32 6.14
CA LEU A 35 2.88 11.02 5.57
C LEU A 35 3.08 9.96 6.64
N VAL A 36 3.77 10.29 7.74
CA VAL A 36 3.95 9.35 8.87
C VAL A 36 2.61 8.98 9.47
N LEU A 37 1.71 9.95 9.68
CA LEU A 37 0.37 9.69 10.22
C LEU A 37 -0.46 8.78 9.29
N SER A 38 -0.46 9.08 8.00
CA SER A 38 -1.25 8.35 7.00
C SER A 38 -0.73 6.92 6.77
N LEU A 39 0.58 6.70 6.89
CA LEU A 39 1.20 5.39 6.66
C LEU A 39 1.30 4.52 7.94
N ASN A 40 1.34 5.11 9.13
CA ASN A 40 1.35 4.36 10.41
C ASN A 40 -0.05 3.96 10.88
N ALA A 41 -1.11 4.32 10.17
CA ALA A 41 -2.48 3.93 10.54
C ALA A 41 -2.74 2.41 10.43
N SER A 42 -1.77 1.62 9.93
CA SER A 42 -1.90 0.18 9.70
C SER A 42 -1.56 -0.65 10.94
N ASP A 43 -2.26 -0.41 12.06
CA ASP A 43 -2.56 -1.44 13.06
C ASP A 43 -3.96 -1.99 12.75
N THR A 44 -4.13 -2.44 11.52
CA THR A 44 -5.26 -3.29 11.17
C THR A 44 -4.63 -4.62 10.84
N GLU A 45 -4.85 -5.62 11.70
CA GLU A 45 -4.69 -7.03 11.35
C GLU A 45 -5.36 -7.23 10.00
N THR A 46 -4.56 -7.12 8.95
CA THR A 46 -5.03 -7.43 7.61
C THR A 46 -5.04 -8.94 7.65
N ASP A 47 -6.23 -9.51 7.80
CA ASP A 47 -6.48 -10.93 7.59
C ASP A 47 -6.18 -11.20 6.11
N THR A 48 -4.88 -11.31 5.80
CA THR A 48 -4.40 -11.53 4.45
C THR A 48 -4.69 -12.98 4.15
N LEU A 49 -5.63 -13.21 3.23
CA LEU A 49 -5.92 -14.54 2.72
C LEU A 49 -4.60 -15.19 2.25
N THR A 50 -4.23 -16.30 2.89
CA THR A 50 -3.01 -16.99 2.51
C THR A 50 -3.20 -17.66 1.15
N ARG A 51 -2.09 -17.93 0.46
CA ARG A 51 -2.14 -18.66 -0.81
C ARG A 51 -2.75 -20.06 -0.64
N THR A 52 -2.63 -20.67 0.53
CA THR A 52 -3.26 -21.96 0.86
C THR A 52 -4.77 -21.82 0.96
N GLU A 53 -5.26 -20.81 1.69
CA GLU A 53 -6.70 -20.55 1.79
C GLU A 53 -7.32 -20.22 0.42
N LEU A 54 -6.62 -19.43 -0.40
CA LEU A 54 -7.03 -19.15 -1.78
C LEU A 54 -7.16 -20.44 -2.63
N ASN A 55 -6.22 -21.38 -2.48
CA ASN A 55 -6.27 -22.65 -3.22
C ASN A 55 -7.47 -23.49 -2.79
N SER A 56 -7.73 -23.58 -1.49
CA SER A 56 -8.88 -24.31 -0.93
C SER A 56 -10.22 -23.78 -1.48
N LEU A 57 -10.36 -22.46 -1.67
CA LEU A 57 -11.56 -21.87 -2.26
C LEU A 57 -11.74 -22.27 -3.73
N LEU A 58 -10.66 -22.23 -4.52
CA LEU A 58 -10.69 -22.63 -5.93
C LEU A 58 -11.03 -24.11 -6.10
N GLU A 59 -10.52 -24.99 -5.23
CA GLU A 59 -10.81 -26.42 -5.24
C GLU A 59 -12.27 -26.74 -4.87
N GLY A 60 -12.86 -25.95 -3.97
CA GLY A 60 -14.27 -26.08 -3.56
C GLY A 60 -15.27 -25.66 -4.65
N GLU A 61 -14.99 -24.57 -5.37
CA GLU A 61 -15.81 -24.07 -6.48
C GLU A 61 -15.79 -24.99 -7.71
N GLN A 62 -14.72 -25.78 -7.89
CA GLN A 62 -14.57 -26.70 -9.02
C GLN A 62 -15.30 -28.04 -8.86
N HIS A 63 -15.70 -28.40 -7.63
CA HIS A 63 -16.36 -29.68 -7.32
C HIS A 63 -17.85 -29.52 -6.93
N GLY A 64 -18.43 -28.32 -7.11
CA GLY A 64 -19.86 -28.03 -6.98
C GLY A 64 -20.54 -27.87 -8.33
#